data_AF-A0A151EKQ0-F1
#
_entry.id   AF-A0A151EKQ0-F1
#
_cell.length_a   1.000
_cell.length_b   1.000
_cell.length_c   1.000
_cell.angle_alpha   90.00
_cell.angle_beta   90.00
_cell.angle_gamma   90.00
#
_symmetry.space_group_name_H-M   'P 1'
#
loop_
_entity.id
_entity.type
_entity.pdbx_description
1 polymer ?
#
loop_
_entity_poly.entity_id
_entity_poly.type
_entity_poly.pdbx_seq_one_letter_code
_entity_poly.pdbx_strand_id
1 'polypeptide(L)'
;MRKILPLFIVAFLVLGGLGAVGDKVLRKEIEIKEVTGGIGQISILIENTGEVSLDNIEYHISVEGGLLKRINLKEEGIISFIEIETSKISETSKSIFGLGKININIDADYADTWTGTGFVIGSFIFGIKECCC
;
A
#
# COMPACT_ATOMS: atom_id res chain seq x y z
N MET A 1 -2.92 76.29 19.17
CA MET A 1 -3.89 76.80 18.18
C MET A 1 -3.96 75.81 17.03
N ARG A 2 -5.18 75.36 16.69
CA ARG A 2 -5.49 74.38 15.64
C ARG A 2 -5.21 74.93 14.23
N LYS A 3 -4.56 74.15 13.36
CA LYS A 3 -4.75 74.16 11.89
C LYS A 3 -4.45 72.73 11.38
N ILE A 4 -5.49 71.95 11.13
CA ILE A 4 -6.05 71.60 9.79
C ILE A 4 -5.18 70.56 9.08
N LEU A 5 -5.70 69.33 9.11
CA LEU A 5 -5.30 68.17 8.34
C LEU A 5 -5.73 68.38 6.87
N PRO A 6 -4.88 68.15 5.86
CA PRO A 6 -5.35 67.82 4.53
C PRO A 6 -5.47 66.31 4.38
N LEU A 7 -6.70 65.90 4.11
CA LEU A 7 -7.13 64.61 3.62
C LEU A 7 -6.39 64.31 2.30
N PHE A 8 -5.43 63.39 2.29
CA PHE A 8 -4.98 62.73 1.05
C PHE A 8 -5.16 61.23 1.22
N ILE A 9 -6.24 60.76 0.60
CA ILE A 9 -6.48 59.37 0.29
C ILE A 9 -5.38 58.94 -0.69
N VAL A 10 -4.50 58.03 -0.26
CA VAL A 10 -3.76 57.17 -1.17
C VAL A 10 -3.97 55.75 -0.67
N ALA A 11 -4.96 55.10 -1.27
CA ALA A 11 -5.14 53.67 -1.19
C ALA A 11 -3.94 53.00 -1.90
N PHE A 12 -2.93 52.57 -1.13
CA PHE A 12 -1.98 51.58 -1.63
C PHE A 12 -2.55 50.20 -1.35
N LEU A 13 -3.37 49.77 -2.31
CA LEU A 13 -3.80 48.41 -2.49
C LEU A 13 -2.58 47.62 -2.96
N VAL A 14 -1.74 47.15 -2.02
CA VAL A 14 -0.69 46.18 -2.32
C VAL A 14 -1.37 44.82 -2.44
N LEU A 15 -1.97 44.59 -3.61
CA LEU A 15 -2.18 43.26 -4.20
C LEU A 15 -0.80 42.69 -4.56
N GLY A 16 0.01 42.42 -3.55
CA GLY A 16 1.21 41.59 -3.68
C GLY A 16 0.81 40.19 -3.29
N GLY A 17 0.53 39.35 -4.30
CA GLY A 17 -0.04 38.02 -4.13
C GLY A 17 0.56 37.28 -2.95
N LEU A 18 -0.28 37.00 -1.96
CA LEU A 18 -0.12 35.84 -1.10
C LEU A 18 -0.29 34.64 -2.04
N GLY A 19 0.79 34.29 -2.74
CA GLY A 19 0.86 33.05 -3.49
C GLY A 19 0.54 31.97 -2.48
N ALA A 20 -0.65 31.37 -2.62
CA ALA A 20 -0.94 30.12 -1.96
C ALA A 20 0.16 29.16 -2.43
N VAL A 21 1.17 28.94 -1.59
CA VAL A 21 2.00 27.75 -1.68
C VAL A 21 1.04 26.63 -1.30
N GLY A 22 0.26 26.19 -2.28
CA GLY A 22 -0.41 24.90 -2.20
C GLY A 22 0.72 23.90 -2.17
N ASP A 23 1.12 23.50 -0.96
CA ASP A 23 1.99 22.36 -0.77
C ASP A 23 1.24 21.19 -1.42
N LYS A 24 1.69 20.81 -2.63
CA LYS A 24 1.12 19.65 -3.29
C LYS A 24 1.59 18.47 -2.47
N VAL A 25 0.71 17.99 -1.58
CA VAL A 25 0.94 16.75 -0.86
C VAL A 25 0.93 15.65 -1.92
N LEU A 26 2.13 15.23 -2.32
CA LEU A 26 2.30 14.18 -3.31
C LEU A 26 1.71 12.88 -2.76
N ARG A 27 0.91 12.21 -3.58
CA ARG A 27 0.18 11.01 -3.18
C ARG A 27 1.12 9.82 -3.07
N LYS A 28 1.10 9.14 -1.93
CA LYS A 28 1.72 7.83 -1.72
C LYS A 28 0.65 6.76 -1.85
N GLU A 29 0.78 5.87 -2.83
CA GLU A 29 -0.22 4.83 -3.09
C GLU A 29 0.43 3.61 -3.72
N ILE A 30 -0.01 2.44 -3.29
CA ILE A 30 0.44 1.14 -3.77
C ILE A 30 -0.79 0.28 -4.07
N GLU A 31 -0.69 -0.55 -5.10
CA GLU A 31 -1.71 -1.53 -5.44
C GLU A 31 -1.11 -2.94 -5.45
N ILE A 32 -1.82 -3.88 -4.81
CA ILE A 32 -1.51 -5.31 -4.89
C ILE A 32 -2.18 -5.85 -6.16
N LYS A 33 -1.41 -5.94 -7.25
CA LYS A 33 -1.91 -6.30 -8.59
C LYS A 33 -2.25 -7.77 -8.72
N GLU A 34 -1.41 -8.63 -8.16
CA GLU A 34 -1.55 -10.06 -8.33
C GLU A 34 -1.01 -10.81 -7.11
N VAL A 35 -1.72 -11.86 -6.73
CA VAL A 35 -1.28 -12.80 -5.69
C VAL A 35 -1.34 -14.21 -6.26
N THR A 36 -0.18 -14.85 -6.37
CA THR A 36 -0.04 -16.18 -6.98
C THR A 36 0.51 -17.19 -5.99
N GLY A 37 0.11 -18.45 -6.17
CA GLY A 37 0.56 -19.57 -5.37
C GLY A 37 1.59 -20.39 -6.14
N GLY A 38 2.60 -20.88 -5.43
CA GLY A 38 3.65 -21.73 -6.01
C GLY A 38 4.01 -22.89 -5.10
N ILE A 39 5.28 -23.32 -5.18
CA ILE A 39 5.85 -24.36 -4.32
C ILE A 39 6.13 -23.75 -2.95
N GLY A 40 5.19 -23.92 -2.04
CA GLY A 40 5.26 -23.60 -0.64
C GLY A 40 5.21 -22.12 -0.34
N GLN A 41 5.05 -21.26 -1.34
CA GLN A 41 5.17 -19.82 -1.19
C GLN A 41 4.03 -19.11 -1.91
N ILE A 42 3.69 -17.94 -1.38
CA ILE A 42 2.81 -16.98 -2.03
C ILE A 42 3.69 -15.85 -2.57
N SER A 43 3.53 -15.54 -3.85
CA SER A 43 4.22 -14.43 -4.51
C SER A 43 3.22 -13.31 -4.77
N ILE A 44 3.60 -12.09 -4.43
CA ILE A 44 2.76 -10.89 -4.47
C ILE A 44 3.41 -9.90 -5.42
N LEU A 45 2.66 -9.46 -6.44
CA LEU A 45 3.06 -8.38 -7.34
C LEU A 45 2.47 -7.06 -6.80
N ILE A 46 3.36 -6.16 -6.44
CA ILE A 46 3.04 -4.87 -5.80
C ILE A 46 3.48 -3.77 -6.74
N GLU A 47 2.61 -2.81 -7.04
CA GLU A 47 2.89 -1.70 -7.94
C GLU A 47 2.74 -0.36 -7.22
N ASN A 48 3.68 0.57 -7.44
CA ASN A 48 3.56 1.94 -6.95
C ASN A 48 2.75 2.78 -7.95
N THR A 49 1.50 3.08 -7.59
CA THR A 49 0.57 3.90 -8.36
C THR A 49 0.53 5.37 -7.88
N GLY A 50 1.38 5.69 -6.89
CA GLY A 50 1.56 7.03 -6.34
C GLY A 50 2.36 7.97 -7.25
N GLU A 51 2.55 9.20 -6.77
CA GLU A 51 3.29 10.26 -7.48
C GLU A 51 4.75 10.38 -7.03
N VAL A 52 5.18 9.54 -6.08
CA VAL A 52 6.53 9.53 -5.51
C VAL A 52 7.05 8.12 -5.35
N SER A 53 8.36 7.95 -5.43
CA SER A 53 9.00 6.70 -5.03
C SER A 53 8.80 6.47 -3.54
N LEU A 54 8.67 5.20 -3.17
CA LEU A 54 8.38 4.79 -1.80
C LEU A 54 9.53 3.93 -1.28
N ASP A 55 9.87 4.15 -0.02
CA ASP A 55 10.88 3.40 0.73
C ASP A 55 10.31 2.89 2.04
N ASN A 56 10.92 1.82 2.56
CA ASN A 56 10.56 1.22 3.85
C ASN A 56 9.06 0.93 4.02
N ILE A 57 8.43 0.35 3.00
CA ILE A 57 7.00 -0.02 3.04
C ILE A 57 6.87 -1.27 3.90
N GLU A 58 6.21 -1.15 5.05
CA GLU A 58 5.91 -2.31 5.90
C GLU A 58 4.75 -3.11 5.30
N TYR A 59 4.85 -4.43 5.39
CA TYR A 59 3.75 -5.32 5.00
C TYR A 59 3.61 -6.47 5.98
N HIS A 60 2.39 -6.98 6.08
CA HIS A 60 2.01 -8.14 6.85
C HIS A 60 1.18 -9.10 6.00
N ILE A 61 1.57 -10.37 5.98
CA ILE A 61 0.86 -11.45 5.31
C ILE A 61 0.37 -12.43 6.37
N SER A 62 -0.90 -12.77 6.32
CA SER A 62 -1.49 -13.84 7.13
C SER A 62 -2.19 -14.87 6.27
N VAL A 63 -1.93 -16.15 6.56
CA VAL A 63 -2.51 -17.29 5.85
C VAL A 63 -3.08 -18.26 6.87
N GLU A 64 -4.40 -18.43 6.85
CA GLU A 64 -5.11 -19.27 7.80
C GLU A 64 -5.98 -20.32 7.10
N GLY A 65 -6.06 -21.53 7.66
CA GLY A 65 -6.96 -22.57 7.19
C GLY A 65 -6.31 -23.94 7.12
N GLY A 66 -6.59 -24.66 6.03
CA GLY A 66 -6.25 -26.06 5.88
C GLY A 66 -7.09 -26.98 6.76
N LEU A 67 -6.82 -28.28 6.62
CA LEU A 67 -7.48 -29.37 7.31
C LEU A 67 -7.22 -29.22 8.80
N LEU A 68 -8.30 -29.14 9.58
CA LEU A 68 -8.26 -28.90 11.03
C LEU A 68 -7.52 -27.61 11.43
N LYS A 69 -7.53 -26.57 10.56
CA LYS A 69 -6.88 -25.26 10.81
C LYS A 69 -5.38 -25.36 11.09
N ARG A 70 -4.69 -26.34 10.49
CA ARG A 70 -3.26 -26.57 10.73
C ARG A 70 -2.34 -25.61 9.97
N ILE A 71 -2.87 -24.83 9.03
CA ILE A 71 -2.14 -23.77 8.35
C ILE A 71 -2.48 -22.46 9.07
N ASN A 72 -1.47 -21.87 9.72
CA ASN A 72 -1.53 -20.57 10.35
C ASN A 72 -0.15 -19.94 10.24
N LEU A 73 0.05 -19.15 9.19
CA LEU A 73 1.27 -18.43 8.91
C LEU A 73 1.01 -16.94 9.09
N LYS A 74 1.93 -16.28 9.78
CA LYS A 74 2.03 -14.83 9.86
C LYS A 74 3.45 -14.43 9.54
N GLU A 75 3.57 -13.43 8.69
CA GLU A 75 4.82 -12.91 8.19
C GLU A 75 4.74 -11.39 8.09
N GLU A 76 5.81 -10.75 8.51
CA GLU A 76 6.00 -9.30 8.42
C GLU A 76 7.27 -9.07 7.62
N GLY A 77 7.30 -8.00 6.83
CA GLY A 77 8.48 -7.65 6.05
C GLY A 77 8.48 -6.19 5.63
N ILE A 78 9.57 -5.81 4.98
CA ILE A 78 9.79 -4.44 4.52
C ILE A 78 10.20 -4.48 3.06
N ILE A 79 9.50 -3.73 2.21
CA ILE A 79 9.94 -3.48 0.85
C ILE A 79 10.80 -2.22 0.87
N SER A 80 12.11 -2.40 0.66
CA SER A 80 13.08 -1.31 0.84
C SER A 80 12.84 -0.12 -0.08
N PHE A 81 12.41 -0.37 -1.34
CA PHE A 81 12.23 0.67 -2.34
C PHE A 81 11.36 0.17 -3.51
N ILE A 82 10.47 1.04 -4.01
CA ILE A 82 9.71 0.91 -5.26
C ILE A 82 9.70 2.27 -5.98
N GLU A 83 10.14 2.32 -7.23
CA GLU A 83 10.08 3.52 -8.07
C GLU A 83 8.65 3.82 -8.55
N ILE A 84 8.40 5.07 -8.95
CA ILE A 84 7.11 5.50 -9.51
C ILE A 84 6.75 4.64 -10.72
N GLU A 85 5.50 4.18 -10.81
CA GLU A 85 4.98 3.36 -11.93
C GLU A 85 5.76 2.06 -12.16
N THR A 86 6.46 1.56 -11.13
CA THR A 86 7.16 0.28 -11.18
C THR A 86 6.51 -0.73 -10.25
N SER A 87 6.76 -2.00 -10.55
CA SER A 87 6.29 -3.12 -9.75
C SER A 87 7.44 -3.94 -9.18
N LYS A 88 7.16 -4.60 -8.06
CA LYS A 88 8.08 -5.47 -7.37
C LYS A 88 7.36 -6.74 -6.91
N ILE A 89 8.09 -7.84 -6.99
CA ILE A 89 7.61 -9.13 -6.49
C ILE A 89 8.16 -9.32 -5.07
N SER A 90 7.27 -9.67 -4.15
CA SER A 90 7.62 -10.12 -2.80
C SER A 90 7.12 -11.55 -2.61
N GLU A 91 7.89 -12.38 -1.90
CA GLU A 91 7.54 -13.77 -1.64
C GLU A 91 7.56 -14.04 -0.13
N THR A 92 6.64 -14.89 0.34
CA THR A 92 6.67 -15.36 1.72
C THR A 92 7.94 -16.17 1.99
N SER A 93 8.71 -15.80 2.99
CA SER A 93 9.95 -16.47 3.39
C SER A 93 9.73 -17.86 4.01
N LYS A 94 8.55 -18.10 4.58
CA LYS A 94 8.22 -19.39 5.23
C LYS A 94 7.42 -20.28 4.29
N SER A 95 7.83 -21.53 4.19
CA SER A 95 7.14 -22.52 3.38
C SER A 95 5.80 -22.95 4.02
N ILE A 96 4.73 -22.87 3.26
CA ILE A 96 3.39 -23.36 3.60
C ILE A 96 3.28 -24.82 3.15
N PHE A 97 3.00 -25.70 4.11
CA PHE A 97 2.71 -27.11 3.84
C PHE A 97 1.43 -27.55 4.54
N GLY A 98 0.57 -28.24 3.81
CA GLY A 98 -0.67 -28.77 4.39
C GLY A 98 -1.65 -29.28 3.35
N LEU A 99 -2.91 -29.34 3.75
CA LEU A 99 -3.99 -29.77 2.88
C LEU A 99 -5.21 -28.91 3.18
N GLY A 100 -5.93 -28.41 2.17
CA GLY A 100 -7.22 -27.75 2.36
C GLY A 100 -7.26 -26.29 1.92
N LYS A 101 -8.45 -25.68 2.04
CA LYS A 101 -8.69 -24.27 1.70
C LYS A 101 -7.98 -23.36 2.69
N ILE A 102 -7.35 -22.31 2.17
CA ILE A 102 -6.73 -21.23 2.95
C ILE A 102 -7.40 -19.89 2.64
N ASN A 103 -7.40 -19.01 3.62
CA ASN A 103 -7.67 -17.59 3.49
C ASN A 103 -6.34 -16.85 3.59
N ILE A 104 -6.16 -15.85 2.75
CA ILE A 104 -4.94 -15.04 2.65
C ILE A 104 -5.36 -13.59 2.88
N ASN A 105 -4.66 -12.90 3.76
CA ASN A 105 -4.85 -11.48 4.02
C ASN A 105 -3.49 -10.78 3.97
N ILE A 106 -3.39 -9.72 3.18
CA ILE A 106 -2.17 -8.95 2.95
C ILE A 106 -2.48 -7.49 3.26
N ASP A 107 -1.78 -6.96 4.24
CA ASP A 107 -1.82 -5.56 4.63
C ASP A 107 -0.47 -4.94 4.28
N ALA A 108 -0.45 -3.79 3.62
CA ALA A 108 0.77 -3.07 3.30
C ALA A 108 0.54 -1.56 3.46
N ASP A 109 1.57 -0.83 3.86
CA ASP A 109 1.49 0.62 3.93
C ASP A 109 1.11 1.21 2.57
N TYR A 110 0.25 2.23 2.58
CA TYR A 110 -0.21 2.94 1.39
C TYR A 110 -1.01 2.09 0.39
N ALA A 111 -1.43 0.88 0.76
CA ALA A 111 -2.30 0.01 -0.03
C ALA A 111 -3.60 -0.31 0.70
N ASP A 112 -4.65 -0.61 -0.04
CA ASP A 112 -5.83 -1.27 0.51
C ASP A 112 -5.49 -2.71 0.90
N THR A 113 -6.14 -3.21 1.97
CA THR A 113 -6.01 -4.60 2.39
C THR A 113 -6.47 -5.54 1.28
N TRP A 114 -5.57 -6.42 0.83
CA TRP A 114 -5.91 -7.46 -0.13
C TRP A 114 -6.34 -8.73 0.60
N THR A 115 -7.50 -9.28 0.23
CA THR A 115 -8.00 -10.54 0.79
C THR A 115 -8.27 -11.55 -0.31
N GLY A 116 -7.99 -12.82 -0.03
CA GLY A 116 -8.17 -13.87 -1.00
C GLY A 116 -8.32 -15.25 -0.39
N THR A 117 -8.64 -16.22 -1.24
CA THR A 117 -8.69 -17.62 -0.87
C THR A 117 -7.90 -18.47 -1.86
N GLY A 118 -7.35 -19.58 -1.38
CA GLY A 118 -6.64 -20.55 -2.20
C GLY A 118 -6.79 -21.96 -1.65
N PHE A 119 -6.07 -22.91 -2.23
CA PHE A 119 -6.04 -24.29 -1.75
C PHE A 119 -4.61 -24.81 -1.70
N VAL A 120 -4.31 -25.58 -0.65
CA VAL A 120 -2.99 -26.19 -0.44
C VAL A 120 -3.11 -27.71 -0.55
N ILE A 121 -2.18 -28.35 -1.27
CA ILE A 121 -1.97 -29.80 -1.28
C ILE A 121 -0.47 -30.09 -1.15
N GLY A 122 -0.08 -30.65 -0.02
CA GLY A 122 1.33 -30.82 0.32
C GLY A 122 2.00 -29.44 0.37
N SER A 123 3.01 -29.24 -0.48
CA SER A 123 3.68 -27.96 -0.65
C SER A 123 3.10 -27.10 -1.77
N PHE A 124 2.09 -27.53 -2.52
CA PHE A 124 1.59 -26.74 -3.65
C PHE A 124 0.43 -25.86 -3.23
N ILE A 125 0.49 -24.58 -3.57
CA ILE A 125 -0.57 -23.59 -3.39
C ILE A 125 -1.14 -23.24 -4.76
N PHE A 126 -2.46 -23.32 -4.94
CA PHE A 126 -3.09 -23.01 -6.22
C PHE A 126 -4.49 -22.44 -6.05
N GLY A 127 -5.02 -21.91 -7.16
CA GLY A 127 -6.38 -21.38 -7.21
C GLY A 127 -6.59 -20.16 -6.33
N ILE A 128 -5.55 -19.34 -6.17
CA ILE A 128 -5.66 -18.07 -5.44
C ILE A 128 -6.64 -17.18 -6.20
N LYS A 129 -7.63 -16.67 -5.48
CA LYS A 129 -8.62 -15.73 -5.97
C LYS A 129 -8.85 -14.67 -4.92
N GLU A 130 -8.83 -13.42 -5.36
CA GLU A 130 -9.23 -12.29 -4.55
C GLU A 130 -10.70 -12.44 -4.13
N CYS A 131 -10.98 -12.12 -2.87
CA CYS A 131 -12.33 -12.08 -2.35
C CYS A 131 -12.84 -10.66 -2.53
N CYS A 132 -13.72 -10.44 -3.50
CA CYS A 132 -14.50 -9.22 -3.57
C CYS A 132 -15.35 -9.11 -2.29
N CYS A 133 -15.16 -8.04 -1.53
CA CYS A 133 -16.17 -7.56 -0.59
C CYS A 133 -17.29 -6.84 -1.36
#